data_AF-A0A6J3M6R1-F1
#
_entry.id   AF-A0A6J3M6R1-F1
#
_cell.length_a   1.000
_cell.length_b   1.000
_cell.length_c   1.000
_cell.angle_alpha   90.00
_cell.angle_beta   90.00
_cell.angle_gamma   90.00
#
_symmetry.space_group_name_H-M   'P 1'
#
loop_
_entity.id
_entity.type
_entity.pdbx_description
1 polymer ?
#
loop_
_entity_poly.entity_id
_entity_poly.type
_entity_poly.pdbx_seq_one_letter_code
_entity_poly.pdbx_strand_id
1 'polypeptide(L)' 'QCFEHGCNGQIFSSRENYLRHVREKSGKGAAQCLMCGMIFTRRSNRDSHVLQGKC' A
#
# COMPACT_ATOMS: atom_id res chain seq x y z
N GLN A 1 16.87 -5.86 -5.89
CA GLN A 1 16.26 -6.70 -4.83
C GLN A 1 15.52 -5.79 -3.86
N CYS A 2 14.37 -6.21 -3.34
CA CYS A 2 13.56 -5.43 -2.40
C CYS A 2 13.65 -6.04 -0.99
N PHE A 3 13.99 -5.24 0.01
CA PHE A 3 14.23 -5.69 1.40
C PHE A 3 13.20 -5.15 2.40
N GLU A 4 12.08 -4.64 1.90
CA GLU A 4 10.99 -4.11 2.72
C GLU A 4 10.26 -5.23 3.48
N HIS A 5 9.77 -4.94 4.69
CA HIS A 5 8.98 -5.89 5.50
C HIS A 5 7.74 -6.37 4.70
N GLY A 6 7.61 -7.69 4.53
CA GLY A 6 6.55 -8.32 3.74
C GLY A 6 6.86 -8.51 2.24
N CYS A 7 8.06 -8.13 1.76
CA CYS A 7 8.53 -8.48 0.40
C CYS A 7 9.42 -9.72 0.35
N ASN A 8 9.75 -10.33 1.50
CA ASN A 8 10.55 -11.56 1.61
C ASN A 8 11.79 -11.57 0.71
N GLY A 9 12.46 -10.42 0.54
CA GLY A 9 13.69 -10.34 -0.23
C GLY A 9 13.53 -10.55 -1.74
N GLN A 10 12.35 -10.32 -2.33
CA GLN A 10 12.10 -10.57 -3.76
C GLN A 10 13.22 -10.00 -4.67
N ILE A 11 13.84 -10.91 -5.43
CA ILE A 11 14.90 -10.61 -6.38
C ILE A 11 14.28 -10.54 -7.77
N PHE A 12 14.45 -9.40 -8.45
CA PHE A 12 13.96 -9.20 -9.80
C PHE A 12 15.12 -9.29 -10.79
N SER A 13 14.97 -10.13 -11.81
CA SER A 13 15.97 -10.33 -12.86
C SER A 13 16.08 -9.14 -13.83
N SER A 14 15.12 -8.21 -13.78
CA SER A 14 15.04 -7.07 -14.70
C SER A 14 14.69 -5.79 -13.95
N ARG A 15 15.37 -4.69 -14.28
CA ARG A 15 15.15 -3.37 -13.67
C ARG A 15 13.72 -2.87 -13.84
N GLU A 16 13.07 -3.20 -14.95
CA GLU A 16 11.70 -2.82 -15.25
C GLU A 16 10.68 -3.51 -14.33
N ASN A 17 10.89 -4.79 -14.04
CA ASN A 17 10.08 -5.55 -13.09
C ASN A 17 10.20 -5.01 -11.66
N TYR A 18 11.40 -4.60 -11.26
CA TYR A 18 11.62 -3.93 -9.98
C TYR A 18 10.92 -2.56 -9.92
N LEU A 19 10.98 -1.75 -10.98
CA LEU A 19 10.29 -0.44 -11.01
C LEU A 19 8.76 -0.57 -10.99
N ARG A 20 8.20 -1.61 -11.61
CA ARG A 20 6.77 -1.93 -11.49
C ARG A 20 6.42 -2.33 -10.06
N HIS A 21 7.20 -3.24 -9.47
CA HIS A 21 7.05 -3.66 -8.09
C HIS A 21 7.09 -2.48 -7.11
N VAL A 22 8.06 -1.57 -7.25
CA VAL A 22 8.17 -0.38 -6.38
C VAL A 22 7.00 0.57 -6.59
N ARG A 23 6.45 0.73 -7.80
CA ARG A 23 5.24 1.54 -8.03
C ARG A 23 4.00 0.95 -7.34
N GLU A 24 3.82 -0.36 -7.44
CA GLU A 24 2.73 -1.09 -6.79
C GLU A 24 2.88 -1.03 -5.26
N LYS A 25 4.11 -1.18 -4.75
CA LYS A 25 4.45 -1.08 -3.31
C LYS A 25 4.37 0.33 -2.74
N SER A 26 4.76 1.34 -3.50
CA SER A 26 4.81 2.74 -3.08
C SER A 26 3.43 3.28 -2.68
N GLY A 27 2.35 2.51 -2.88
CA GLY A 27 1.13 2.77 -2.12
C GLY A 27 0.58 4.17 -2.36
N LYS A 28 0.73 4.74 -3.57
CA LYS A 28 -0.06 5.93 -3.96
C LYS A 28 -1.58 5.68 -3.91
N GLY A 29 -2.02 4.48 -3.52
CA GLY A 29 -3.38 4.10 -3.15
C GLY A 29 -3.57 3.60 -1.70
N ALA A 30 -2.55 3.62 -0.84
CA ALA A 30 -2.70 3.31 0.58
C ALA A 30 -3.35 4.51 1.28
N ALA A 31 -4.67 4.44 1.45
CA ALA A 31 -5.43 5.47 2.14
C ALA A 31 -5.45 5.14 3.62
N GLN A 32 -4.60 5.80 4.41
CA GLN A 32 -4.64 5.68 5.86
C GLN A 32 -5.76 6.54 6.44
N CYS A 33 -6.51 5.99 7.37
CA CYS A 33 -7.42 6.78 8.21
C CYS A 33 -6.60 7.55 9.25
N LEU A 34 -6.71 8.88 9.27
CA LEU A 34 -5.98 9.72 10.24
C LEU A 34 -6.57 9.66 11.65
N MET A 35 -7.77 9.08 11.81
CA MET A 35 -8.48 9.01 13.08
C MET A 35 -8.13 7.74 13.87
N CYS A 36 -8.02 6.58 13.21
CA CYS A 36 -7.67 5.29 13.86
C CYS A 36 -6.36 4.67 13.36
N GLY A 37 -5.71 5.24 12.34
CA GLY A 37 -4.47 4.73 11.77
C GLY A 37 -4.62 3.51 10.84
N MET A 38 -5.84 3.01 10.63
CA MET A 38 -6.13 1.88 9.73
C MET A 38 -5.69 2.16 8.29
N ILE A 39 -4.98 1.21 7.69
CA ILE A 39 -4.45 1.31 6.32
C ILE A 39 -5.40 0.59 5.37
N PHE A 40 -5.92 1.33 4.39
CA PHE A 40 -6.78 0.78 3.35
C PHE A 40 -6.04 0.71 2.02
N THR A 41 -6.31 -0.33 1.23
CA THR A 41 -5.76 -0.49 -0.12
C THR A 41 -6.42 0.41 -1.17
N ARG A 42 -7.54 1.06 -0.82
CA ARG A 42 -8.30 1.97 -1.69
C ARG A 42 -8.85 3.16 -0.90
N ARG A 43 -8.83 4.35 -1.52
CA ARG A 43 -9.35 5.59 -0.92
C ARG A 43 -10.85 5.55 -0.65
N SER A 44 -11.64 4.96 -1.56
CA SER A 44 -13.09 4.77 -1.38
C SER A 44 -13.44 3.95 -0.14
N ASN A 45 -12.62 2.95 0.20
CA ASN A 45 -12.84 2.11 1.38
C ASN A 45 -12.52 2.88 2.67
N ARG A 46 -11.45 3.70 2.66
CA ARG A 46 -11.14 4.62 3.75
C ARG A 46 -12.27 5.62 3.95
N ASP A 47 -12.74 6.25 2.86
CA ASP A 47 -13.79 7.26 2.93
C ASP A 47 -15.11 6.66 3.44
N SER A 48 -15.49 5.46 2.99
CA SER A 48 -16.65 4.74 3.53
C SER A 48 -16.47 4.35 5.00
N HIS A 49 -15.27 3.92 5.41
CA HIS A 49 -14.97 3.61 6.81
C HIS A 49 -15.14 4.85 7.72
N VAL A 50 -14.66 6.01 7.28
CA VAL A 50 -14.81 7.28 8.02
C VAL A 50 -16.26 7.75 8.00
N LEU A 51 -16.94 7.69 6.84
CA LEU A 51 -18.35 8.08 6.70
C LEU A 51 -19.31 7.20 7.49
N GLN A 52 -19.04 5.90 7.58
CA GLN A 52 -19.85 4.97 8.38
C GLN A 52 -19.55 5.05 9.88
N GLY A 53 -18.61 5.89 10.32
CA GLY A 53 -18.21 5.98 11.72
C GLY A 53 -17.64 4.68 12.27
N LYS A 54 -17.10 3.82 11.40
CA LYS A 54 -16.44 2.56 11.79
C LYS A 54 -15.00 2.77 12.23
N CYS A 55 -14.66 4.03 12.48
CA CYS A 55 -13.37 4.47 12.98
C CYS A 55 -13.32 4.29 14.50
#